data_AF-A0A7L5Y6D0-F1
#
_entry.id   AF-A0A7L5Y6D0-F1
#
_cell.length_a   1.000
_cell.length_b   1.000
_cell.length_c   1.000
_cell.angle_alpha   90.00
_cell.angle_beta   90.00
_cell.angle_gamma   90.00
#
_symmetry.space_group_name_H-M   'P 1'
#
loop_
_entity.id
_entity.type
_entity.pdbx_description
1 polymer ?
#
loop_
_entity_poly.entity_id
_entity_poly.type
_entity_poly.pdbx_seq_one_letter_code
_entity_poly.pdbx_strand_id
1 'polypeptide(L)'
;MSDKNRLRRARLVRRGLLYSLALALLILVLGGVGFWVLDPRVHTLADGLWLAFTTAATVGYGDIVPTTHLSRAFSVIVVLLGLAVLSLVTASLAAVFVDQEVEVEERQIERDLLREIGALREEVRALRAEVNAQAAHVSPHAGATAPSGLQRCPRSRFPEVLPRTPAPTGRSAL
;
A
#
# COMPACT_ATOMS: atom_id res chain seq x y z
N MET A 1 -10.91 -1.26 -7.55
CA MET A 1 -9.58 -0.65 -7.90
C MET A 1 -8.47 -1.15 -6.98
N SER A 2 -8.73 -1.37 -5.68
CA SER A 2 -7.72 -1.78 -4.67
C SER A 2 -6.92 -3.06 -5.01
N ASP A 3 -7.55 -4.14 -5.48
CA ASP A 3 -6.87 -5.43 -5.67
C ASP A 3 -5.74 -5.42 -6.73
N LYS A 4 -5.81 -4.51 -7.70
CA LYS A 4 -4.72 -4.32 -8.68
C LYS A 4 -3.44 -3.81 -8.01
N ASN A 5 -3.53 -3.05 -6.91
CA ASN A 5 -2.38 -2.57 -6.16
C ASN A 5 -1.82 -3.64 -5.20
N ARG A 6 -2.67 -4.39 -4.48
CA ARG A 6 -2.22 -5.54 -3.66
C ARG A 6 -1.46 -6.57 -4.50
N LEU A 7 -2.02 -6.97 -5.65
CA LEU A 7 -1.36 -7.87 -6.61
C LEU A 7 -0.11 -7.27 -7.29
N ARG A 8 0.16 -5.97 -7.15
CA ARG A 8 1.41 -5.33 -7.59
C ARG A 8 2.44 -5.29 -6.46
N ARG A 9 2.05 -4.89 -5.24
CA ARG A 9 2.92 -4.89 -4.05
C ARG A 9 3.50 -6.28 -3.77
N ALA A 10 2.66 -7.30 -3.61
CA ALA A 10 3.10 -8.67 -3.37
C ALA A 10 4.04 -9.21 -4.49
N ARG A 11 3.82 -8.80 -5.75
CA ARG A 11 4.72 -9.15 -6.88
C ARG A 11 6.02 -8.35 -6.88
N LEU A 12 6.03 -7.11 -6.40
CA LEU A 12 7.24 -6.30 -6.22
C LEU A 12 8.11 -6.85 -5.10
N VAL A 13 7.53 -7.13 -3.92
CA VAL A 13 8.26 -7.71 -2.79
C VAL A 13 8.80 -9.11 -3.13
N ARG A 14 7.98 -9.99 -3.71
CA ARG A 14 8.42 -11.33 -4.14
C ARG A 14 9.48 -11.29 -5.24
N ARG A 15 9.44 -10.30 -6.15
CA ARG A 15 10.53 -10.05 -7.12
C ARG A 15 11.79 -9.54 -6.43
N GLY A 16 11.67 -8.62 -5.47
CA GLY A 16 12.78 -8.13 -4.66
C GLY A 16 13.52 -9.27 -3.96
N LEU A 17 12.78 -10.16 -3.29
CA LEU A 17 13.33 -11.36 -2.65
C LEU A 17 13.98 -12.33 -3.67
N LEU A 18 13.38 -12.54 -4.84
CA LEU A 18 13.98 -13.36 -5.90
C LEU A 18 15.26 -12.72 -6.46
N TYR A 19 15.31 -11.39 -6.60
CA TYR A 19 16.51 -10.67 -7.06
C TYR A 19 17.62 -10.69 -6.00
N SER A 20 17.32 -10.49 -4.71
CA SER A 20 18.32 -10.56 -3.64
C SER A 20 18.86 -11.99 -3.45
N LEU A 21 18.01 -13.01 -3.56
CA LEU A 21 18.43 -14.42 -3.53
C LEU A 21 19.22 -14.82 -4.79
N ALA A 22 18.85 -14.34 -5.97
CA ALA A 22 19.61 -14.58 -7.20
C ALA A 22 20.98 -13.87 -7.18
N LEU A 23 21.04 -12.66 -6.63
CA LEU A 23 22.30 -11.94 -6.40
C LEU A 23 23.18 -12.67 -5.38
N ALA A 24 22.58 -13.23 -4.32
CA ALA A 24 23.28 -14.09 -3.36
C ALA A 24 23.90 -15.30 -4.03
N LEU A 25 23.11 -16.05 -4.80
CA LEU A 25 23.59 -17.23 -5.52
C LEU A 25 24.69 -16.87 -6.53
N LEU A 26 24.54 -15.75 -7.26
CA LEU A 26 25.55 -15.25 -8.20
C LEU A 26 26.88 -14.95 -7.49
N ILE A 27 26.84 -14.22 -6.37
CA ILE A 27 28.03 -13.89 -5.58
C ILE A 27 28.66 -15.16 -5.00
N LEU A 28 27.86 -16.13 -4.56
CA LEU A 28 28.34 -17.41 -4.05
C LEU A 28 29.06 -18.24 -5.13
N VAL A 29 28.48 -18.30 -6.33
CA VAL A 29 29.08 -19.00 -7.48
C VAL A 29 30.36 -18.29 -7.93
N LEU A 30 30.36 -16.97 -8.04
CA LEU A 30 31.57 -16.19 -8.36
C LEU A 30 32.66 -16.35 -7.30
N GLY A 31 32.28 -16.40 -6.02
CA GLY A 31 33.19 -16.71 -4.91
C GLY A 31 33.79 -18.12 -5.02
N GLY A 32 32.96 -19.13 -5.30
CA GLY A 32 33.43 -20.52 -5.42
C GLY A 32 34.28 -20.78 -6.65
N VAL A 33 33.94 -20.18 -7.79
CA VAL A 33 34.81 -20.14 -8.98
C VAL A 33 36.12 -19.42 -8.66
N GLY A 34 36.06 -18.30 -7.93
CA GLY A 34 37.24 -17.59 -7.44
C GLY A 34 38.15 -18.50 -6.62
N PHE A 35 37.64 -19.22 -5.64
CA PHE A 35 38.43 -20.17 -4.85
C PHE A 35 39.01 -21.32 -5.67
N TRP A 36 38.22 -21.88 -6.60
CA TRP A 36 38.68 -22.95 -7.50
C TRP A 36 39.82 -22.51 -8.43
N VAL A 37 39.82 -21.24 -8.88
CA VAL A 37 40.91 -20.69 -9.71
C VAL A 37 42.11 -20.22 -8.89
N LEU A 38 41.90 -19.70 -7.67
CA LEU A 38 42.97 -19.09 -6.85
C LEU A 38 43.72 -20.09 -5.93
N ASP A 39 43.13 -21.24 -5.59
CA ASP A 39 43.73 -22.18 -4.64
C ASP A 39 43.93 -23.59 -5.24
N PRO A 40 45.18 -24.03 -5.49
CA PRO A 40 45.47 -25.33 -6.12
C PRO A 40 44.97 -26.56 -5.36
N ARG A 41 44.56 -26.42 -4.09
CA ARG A 41 43.99 -27.50 -3.27
C ARG A 41 42.50 -27.74 -3.52
N VAL A 42 41.81 -26.79 -4.16
CA VAL A 42 40.39 -26.90 -4.47
C VAL A 42 40.26 -27.64 -5.80
N HIS A 43 40.24 -28.97 -5.74
CA HIS A 43 40.29 -29.80 -6.95
C HIS A 43 38.97 -29.79 -7.75
N THR A 44 37.82 -29.63 -7.10
CA THR A 44 36.52 -29.56 -7.78
C THR A 44 35.83 -28.21 -7.58
N LEU A 45 34.94 -27.86 -8.52
CA LEU A 45 34.07 -26.69 -8.39
C LEU A 45 33.17 -26.78 -7.15
N ALA A 46 32.75 -27.99 -6.77
CA ALA A 46 31.90 -28.24 -5.61
C ALA A 46 32.60 -27.86 -4.30
N ASP A 47 33.88 -28.21 -4.16
CA ASP A 47 34.72 -27.84 -3.01
C ASP A 47 34.88 -26.32 -2.90
N GLY A 48 35.06 -25.63 -4.04
CA GLY A 48 35.12 -24.17 -4.09
C GLY A 48 33.78 -23.52 -3.71
N LEU A 49 32.67 -24.06 -4.19
CA LEU A 49 31.32 -23.61 -3.83
C LEU A 49 31.02 -23.83 -2.34
N TRP A 50 31.45 -24.96 -1.78
CA TRP A 50 31.32 -25.29 -0.37
C TRP A 50 32.14 -24.35 0.52
N LEU A 51 33.39 -24.07 0.14
CA LEU A 51 34.23 -23.07 0.80
C LEU A 51 33.59 -21.68 0.74
N ALA A 52 33.07 -21.26 -0.41
CA ALA A 52 32.36 -19.99 -0.56
C ALA A 52 31.08 -19.93 0.29
N PHE A 53 30.29 -21.01 0.33
CA PHE A 53 29.08 -21.13 1.13
C PHE A 53 29.37 -21.02 2.63
N THR A 54 30.26 -21.86 3.15
CA THR A 54 30.62 -21.91 4.57
C THR A 54 31.29 -20.61 5.05
N THR A 55 32.06 -19.95 4.18
CA THR A 55 32.67 -18.63 4.43
C THR A 55 31.61 -17.53 4.43
N ALA A 56 30.74 -17.46 3.42
CA ALA A 56 29.69 -16.43 3.33
C ALA A 56 28.65 -16.58 4.45
N ALA A 57 28.33 -17.81 4.85
CA ALA A 57 27.47 -18.12 6.00
C ALA A 57 28.15 -17.92 7.36
N THR A 58 29.43 -17.54 7.39
CA THR A 58 30.25 -17.38 8.62
C THR A 58 30.37 -18.63 9.50
N VAL A 59 30.08 -19.82 8.95
CA VAL A 59 30.16 -21.11 9.66
C VAL A 59 31.61 -21.59 9.75
N GLY A 60 32.36 -21.50 8.64
CA GLY A 60 33.81 -21.73 8.60
C GLY A 60 34.29 -23.03 9.27
N TYR A 61 33.79 -24.20 8.81
CA TYR A 61 34.16 -25.50 9.39
C TYR A 61 35.67 -25.79 9.43
N GLY A 62 36.47 -25.19 8.55
CA GLY A 62 37.93 -25.33 8.51
C GLY A 62 38.42 -26.64 7.90
N ASP A 63 37.52 -27.41 7.29
CA ASP A 63 37.76 -28.61 6.49
C ASP A 63 38.53 -28.29 5.20
N ILE A 64 38.14 -27.20 4.53
CA ILE A 64 38.83 -26.63 3.37
C ILE A 64 39.21 -25.19 3.73
N VAL A 65 40.47 -24.81 3.50
CA VAL A 65 40.97 -23.46 3.84
C VAL A 65 41.88 -22.89 2.75
N PRO A 66 41.84 -21.57 2.50
CA PRO A 66 42.71 -20.90 1.55
C PRO A 66 44.18 -20.99 1.99
N THR A 67 45.00 -21.65 1.17
CA THR A 67 46.43 -21.84 1.43
C THR A 67 47.30 -20.78 0.78
N THR A 68 46.89 -20.24 -0.38
CA THR A 68 47.60 -19.17 -1.09
C THR A 68 47.38 -17.80 -0.43
N HIS A 69 48.40 -16.93 -0.45
CA HIS A 69 48.24 -15.54 0.03
C HIS A 69 47.13 -14.77 -0.72
N LEU A 70 46.98 -15.03 -2.02
CA LEU A 70 45.96 -14.43 -2.88
C LEU A 70 44.54 -14.88 -2.51
N SER A 71 44.33 -16.20 -2.31
CA SER A 71 43.04 -16.76 -1.91
C SER A 71 42.62 -16.28 -0.52
N ARG A 72 43.57 -16.09 0.42
CA ARG A 72 43.31 -15.50 1.74
C ARG A 72 42.83 -14.04 1.68
N ALA A 73 43.46 -13.21 0.84
CA ALA A 73 43.00 -11.83 0.64
C ALA A 73 41.60 -11.80 0.01
N PHE A 74 41.34 -12.69 -0.94
CA PHE A 74 40.01 -12.87 -1.55
C PHE A 74 38.95 -13.33 -0.53
N SER A 75 39.30 -14.21 0.43
CA SER A 75 38.38 -14.64 1.48
C SER A 75 37.83 -13.49 2.32
N VAL A 76 38.65 -12.48 2.64
CA VAL A 76 38.17 -11.30 3.39
C VAL A 76 37.09 -10.55 2.61
N ILE A 77 37.28 -10.42 1.29
CA ILE A 77 36.31 -9.80 0.38
C ILE A 77 35.01 -10.64 0.33
N VAL A 78 35.13 -11.97 0.23
CA VAL A 78 33.97 -12.88 0.23
C VAL A 78 33.19 -12.84 1.54
N VAL A 79 33.84 -12.72 2.71
CA VAL A 79 33.15 -12.55 4.00
C VAL A 79 32.35 -11.26 4.03
N LEU A 80 32.92 -10.13 3.59
CA LEU A 80 32.24 -8.84 3.55
C LEU A 80 31.02 -8.86 2.60
N LEU A 81 31.18 -9.46 1.42
CA LEU A 81 30.08 -9.67 0.46
C LEU A 81 29.01 -10.63 1.01
N GLY A 82 29.41 -11.72 1.66
CA GLY A 82 28.50 -12.67 2.30
C GLY A 82 27.62 -12.00 3.34
N LEU A 83 28.21 -11.24 4.27
CA LEU A 83 27.49 -10.47 5.27
C LEU A 83 26.55 -9.41 4.66
N ALA A 84 27.02 -8.67 3.65
CA ALA A 84 26.20 -7.68 2.96
C ALA A 84 24.95 -8.30 2.31
N VAL A 85 25.10 -9.47 1.69
CA VAL A 85 23.98 -10.15 1.03
C VAL A 85 23.07 -10.88 2.03
N LEU A 86 23.61 -11.52 3.07
CA LEU A 86 22.80 -12.10 4.14
C LEU A 86 21.94 -11.03 4.82
N SER A 87 22.48 -9.83 5.03
CA SER A 87 21.73 -8.67 5.52
C SER A 87 20.61 -8.28 4.54
N LEU A 88 20.91 -8.18 3.24
CA LEU A 88 19.90 -7.86 2.21
C LEU A 88 18.79 -8.92 2.10
N VAL A 89 19.12 -10.21 2.19
CA VAL A 89 18.13 -11.31 2.19
C VAL A 89 17.29 -11.27 3.47
N THR A 90 17.89 -11.00 4.62
CA THR A 90 17.18 -10.84 5.90
C THR A 90 16.24 -9.63 5.87
N ALA A 91 16.67 -8.49 5.33
CA ALA A 91 15.83 -7.32 5.14
C ALA A 91 14.69 -7.57 4.12
N SER A 92 14.98 -8.30 3.04
CA SER A 92 13.97 -8.73 2.06
C SER A 92 12.91 -9.64 2.71
N LEU A 93 13.33 -10.52 3.62
CA LEU A 93 12.43 -11.39 4.38
C LEU A 93 11.60 -10.58 5.37
N ALA A 94 12.22 -9.71 6.18
CA ALA A 94 11.53 -8.83 7.11
C ALA A 94 10.45 -7.98 6.42
N ALA A 95 10.73 -7.46 5.21
CA ALA A 95 9.73 -6.74 4.42
C ALA A 95 8.51 -7.60 4.04
N VAL A 96 8.66 -8.91 3.84
CA VAL A 96 7.52 -9.84 3.59
C VAL A 96 6.68 -10.05 4.85
N PHE A 97 7.29 -10.09 6.03
CA PHE A 97 6.57 -10.21 7.30
C PHE A 97 5.78 -8.93 7.59
N VAL A 98 6.43 -7.76 7.48
CA VAL A 98 5.79 -6.45 7.71
C VAL A 98 4.65 -6.18 6.72
N ASP A 99 4.77 -6.52 5.43
CA ASP A 99 3.69 -6.33 4.44
C ASP A 99 2.43 -7.15 4.81
N GLN A 100 2.58 -8.31 5.48
CA GLN A 100 1.44 -9.09 5.98
C GLN A 100 0.82 -8.51 7.26
N GLU A 101 1.63 -8.04 8.20
CA GLU A 101 1.15 -7.39 9.43
C GLU A 101 0.36 -6.12 9.10
N VAL A 102 0.90 -5.26 8.24
CA VAL A 102 0.25 -4.03 7.77
C VAL A 102 -1.04 -4.32 7.01
N GLU A 103 -1.11 -5.36 6.17
CA GLU A 103 -2.36 -5.75 5.49
C GLU A 103 -3.46 -6.21 6.46
N VAL A 104 -3.12 -6.78 7.62
CA VAL A 104 -4.09 -7.15 8.66
C VAL A 104 -4.56 -5.91 9.41
N GLU A 105 -3.62 -5.03 9.78
CA GLU A 105 -3.91 -3.80 10.52
C GLU A 105 -4.76 -2.81 9.69
N GLU A 106 -4.43 -2.57 8.40
CA GLU A 106 -5.24 -1.75 7.49
C GLU A 106 -6.70 -2.24 7.43
N ARG A 107 -6.91 -3.57 7.34
CA ARG A 107 -8.26 -4.16 7.30
C ARG A 107 -8.99 -4.07 8.63
N GLN A 108 -8.27 -4.08 9.76
CA GLN A 108 -8.87 -3.93 11.07
C GLN A 108 -9.34 -2.48 11.27
N ILE A 109 -8.48 -1.52 10.97
CA ILE A 109 -8.78 -0.08 10.97
C ILE A 109 -9.99 0.24 10.06
N GLU A 110 -10.01 -0.28 8.82
CA GLU A 110 -11.15 -0.08 7.90
C GLU A 110 -12.47 -0.59 8.51
N ARG A 111 -12.46 -1.75 9.18
CA ARG A 111 -13.65 -2.33 9.80
C ARG A 111 -14.12 -1.57 11.03
N ASP A 112 -13.20 -1.03 11.83
CA ASP A 112 -13.54 -0.24 13.02
C ASP A 112 -14.10 1.14 12.63
N LEU A 113 -13.49 1.84 11.67
CA LEU A 113 -14.03 3.07 11.09
C LEU A 113 -15.44 2.87 10.51
N LEU A 114 -15.69 1.76 9.80
CA LEU A 114 -17.01 1.46 9.26
C LEU A 114 -18.06 1.16 10.34
N ARG A 115 -17.67 0.60 11.49
CA ARG A 115 -18.56 0.41 12.65
C ARG A 115 -18.94 1.74 13.28
N GLU A 116 -17.97 2.61 13.53
CA GLU A 116 -18.19 3.93 14.13
C GLU A 116 -19.09 4.82 13.26
N ILE A 117 -18.86 4.86 11.93
CA ILE A 117 -19.72 5.57 10.98
C ILE A 117 -21.15 5.01 10.99
N GLY A 118 -21.32 3.71 11.24
CA GLY A 118 -22.62 3.06 11.43
C GLY A 118 -23.34 3.59 12.67
N ALA A 119 -22.70 3.47 13.84
CA ALA A 119 -23.25 3.91 15.13
C ALA A 119 -23.61 5.41 15.13
N LEU A 120 -22.68 6.27 14.67
CA LEU A 120 -22.90 7.72 14.64
C LEU A 120 -24.07 8.12 13.71
N ARG A 121 -24.31 7.35 12.63
CA ARG A 121 -25.48 7.55 11.75
C ARG A 121 -26.80 7.14 12.40
N GLU A 122 -26.80 6.18 13.32
CA GLU A 122 -27.98 5.80 14.08
C GLU A 122 -28.32 6.85 15.14
N GLU A 123 -27.33 7.35 15.89
CA GLU A 123 -27.49 8.46 16.84
C GLU A 123 -28.07 9.72 16.17
N VAL A 124 -27.49 10.13 15.03
CA VAL A 124 -27.98 11.28 14.25
C VAL A 124 -29.41 11.07 13.74
N ARG A 125 -29.82 9.83 13.44
CA ARG A 125 -31.22 9.53 13.06
C ARG A 125 -32.16 9.62 14.25
N ALA A 126 -31.76 9.10 15.41
CA ALA A 126 -32.56 9.14 16.64
C ALA A 126 -32.84 10.58 17.09
N LEU A 127 -31.79 11.39 17.26
CA LEU A 127 -31.89 12.81 17.62
C LEU A 127 -32.79 13.60 16.66
N ARG A 128 -32.67 13.33 15.35
CA ARG A 128 -33.46 14.03 14.33
C ARG A 128 -34.93 13.60 14.30
N ALA A 129 -35.25 12.38 14.77
CA ALA A 129 -36.61 11.93 15.00
C ALA A 129 -37.23 12.59 16.25
N GLU A 130 -36.48 12.69 17.34
CA GLU A 130 -36.91 13.38 18.57
C GLU A 130 -37.24 14.85 18.33
N VAL A 131 -36.37 15.58 17.62
CA VAL A 131 -36.60 16.99 17.23
C VAL A 131 -37.86 17.14 16.38
N ASN A 132 -38.11 16.23 15.43
CA ASN A 132 -39.34 16.24 14.63
C ASN A 132 -40.59 15.96 15.47
N ALA A 133 -40.51 15.06 16.45
CA ALA A 133 -41.62 14.77 17.37
C ALA A 133 -41.95 15.99 18.26
N GLN A 134 -40.93 16.71 18.76
CA GLN A 134 -41.12 17.96 19.48
C GLN A 134 -41.72 19.06 18.58
N ALA A 135 -41.24 19.21 17.34
CA ALA A 135 -41.77 20.19 16.39
C ALA A 135 -43.26 19.97 16.06
N ALA A 136 -43.69 18.70 15.95
CA ALA A 136 -45.10 18.35 15.81
C ALA A 136 -45.92 18.76 17.04
N HIS A 137 -45.37 18.56 18.25
CA HIS A 137 -46.05 18.89 19.51
C HIS A 137 -46.21 20.40 19.79
N VAL A 138 -45.36 21.24 19.18
CA VAL A 138 -45.38 22.71 19.31
C VAL A 138 -46.41 23.39 18.37
N SER A 139 -47.03 22.64 17.45
CA SER A 139 -47.93 23.19 16.42
C SER A 139 -49.47 23.21 16.68
N PRO A 140 -50.02 23.50 17.89
CA PRO A 140 -51.45 23.79 18.03
C PRO A 140 -51.94 25.20 17.63
N HIS A 141 -51.05 26.19 17.42
CA HIS A 141 -51.46 27.62 17.38
C HIS A 141 -51.14 28.42 16.11
N ALA A 142 -50.57 27.82 15.06
CA ALA A 142 -50.28 28.50 13.79
C ALA A 142 -51.28 28.13 12.68
N GLY A 143 -52.55 28.55 12.78
CA GLY A 143 -53.53 28.20 11.74
C GLY A 143 -55.00 28.57 11.91
N ALA A 144 -55.37 29.60 12.69
CA ALA A 144 -56.78 30.00 12.82
C ALA A 144 -57.00 31.51 12.98
N THR A 145 -56.88 32.27 11.88
CA THR A 145 -57.71 33.47 11.62
C THR A 145 -57.65 33.81 10.13
N ALA A 146 -58.70 33.44 9.39
CA ALA A 146 -58.95 33.98 8.06
C ALA A 146 -59.59 35.38 8.19
N PRO A 147 -59.14 36.40 7.45
CA PRO A 147 -59.89 37.64 7.33
C PRO A 147 -61.06 37.45 6.36
N SER A 148 -62.24 37.21 6.93
CA SER A 148 -63.50 37.25 6.20
C SER A 148 -63.80 38.69 5.75
N GLY A 149 -63.49 39.02 4.50
CA GLY A 149 -63.95 40.25 3.86
C GLY A 149 -62.94 40.87 2.91
N LEU A 150 -63.14 40.65 1.59
CA LEU A 150 -63.25 41.72 0.59
C LEU A 150 -63.56 41.12 -0.80
N GLN A 151 -64.88 41.05 -1.04
CA GLN A 151 -65.58 41.38 -2.29
C GLN A 151 -64.76 41.53 -3.59
N ARG A 152 -65.24 40.86 -4.64
CA ARG A 152 -64.82 41.03 -6.04
C ARG A 152 -64.71 42.51 -6.44
N CYS A 153 -63.61 42.89 -7.08
CA CYS A 153 -63.55 44.08 -7.95
C CYS A 153 -62.87 43.72 -9.30
N PRO A 154 -63.26 44.35 -10.43
CA PRO A 154 -63.02 43.77 -11.75
C PRO A 154 -61.78 44.31 -12.49
N ARG A 155 -61.10 43.40 -13.18
CA ARG A 155 -60.59 43.52 -14.57
C ARG A 155 -60.29 44.95 -15.06
N SER A 156 -59.04 45.41 -14.92
CA SER A 156 -58.49 46.42 -15.84
C SER A 156 -56.97 46.27 -16.08
N ARG A 157 -56.63 46.29 -17.38
CA ARG A 157 -55.32 46.59 -18.01
C ARG A 157 -54.02 46.24 -17.27
N PHE A 158 -53.30 45.26 -17.80
CA PHE A 158 -51.86 45.44 -18.09
C PHE A 158 -51.55 44.98 -19.52
N PRO A 159 -50.78 45.76 -20.31
CA PRO A 159 -50.49 45.40 -21.68
C PRO A 159 -49.30 44.43 -21.81
N GLU A 160 -49.46 43.55 -22.77
CA GLU A 160 -48.48 42.78 -23.51
C GLU A 160 -47.10 43.45 -23.68
N VAL A 161 -46.04 42.79 -23.18
CA VAL A 161 -44.67 42.94 -23.70
C VAL A 161 -44.06 41.53 -23.86
N LEU A 162 -43.38 41.34 -24.98
CA LEU A 162 -43.09 40.05 -25.64
C LEU A 162 -41.85 39.29 -25.07
N PRO A 163 -41.67 38.00 -25.43
CA PRO A 163 -40.64 37.12 -24.86
C PRO A 163 -39.29 37.18 -25.60
N ARG A 164 -38.25 36.52 -25.04
CA ARG A 164 -37.29 35.65 -25.78
C ARG A 164 -36.23 34.99 -24.87
N THR A 165 -36.22 33.66 -24.87
CA THR A 165 -35.01 32.80 -24.84
C THR A 165 -34.82 32.23 -26.27
N PRO A 166 -33.76 31.43 -26.59
CA PRO A 166 -32.49 31.12 -25.89
C PRO A 166 -31.32 31.88 -26.60
N ALA A 167 -30.05 31.46 -26.76
CA ALA A 167 -29.22 30.28 -26.41
C ALA A 167 -27.72 30.68 -26.37
N PRO A 168 -26.81 29.88 -25.77
CA PRO A 168 -25.37 30.14 -25.80
C PRO A 168 -24.67 29.57 -27.04
N THR A 169 -23.75 30.33 -27.64
CA THR A 169 -22.96 29.89 -28.80
C THR A 169 -21.46 29.99 -28.54
N GLY A 170 -20.83 28.81 -28.44
CA GLY A 170 -19.49 28.49 -28.95
C GLY A 170 -18.27 29.36 -28.61
N ARG A 171 -17.29 28.73 -27.95
CA ARG A 171 -15.92 28.76 -28.49
C ARG A 171 -15.13 27.50 -28.14
N SER A 172 -14.94 26.67 -29.15
CA SER A 172 -14.06 25.50 -29.15
C SER A 172 -12.74 25.84 -29.83
N ALA A 173 -11.66 25.21 -29.37
CA ALA A 173 -10.37 25.02 -30.05
C ALA A 173 -9.62 26.27 -30.56
N LEU A 174 -8.55 26.61 -29.83
CA LEU A 174 -7.17 26.63 -30.33
C LEU A 174 -6.22 26.33 -29.17
#